data_AF-A0A5N8XTU7-F1
#
_entry.id   AF-A0A5N8XTU7-F1
#
_cell.length_a   1.000
_cell.length_b   1.000
_cell.length_c   1.000
_cell.angle_alpha   90.00
_cell.angle_beta   90.00
_cell.angle_gamma   90.00
#
_symmetry.space_group_name_H-M   'P 1'
#
loop_
_entity.id
_entity.type
_entity.pdbx_description
1 polymer ?
#
loop_
_entity_poly.entity_id
_entity_poly.type
_entity_poly.pdbx_seq_one_letter_code
_entity_poly.pdbx_strand_id
1 'polypeptide(L)'
;MTEHLPLPLAALPVNVRPRLGETTDHYIQRLARANHLRPSELLQHLTPPPHKTGRRPQLSRLAALSGRSADVLVNTLADAGPAAEPTPSDLRLQHHPALHDNNGHNITSLIKHNARRNNNGLRQIADTWKIPLWLLRRVLNPRFPDPKPPLRASMSEDTYRTIWEHYLQGATPTQTWHGLLDDHVDRIPLTTVTKLFLRFSEESNTAVLNERE
;
A
#
# COMPACT_ATOMS: atom_id res chain seq x y z
N MET A 1 20.92 8.46 -28.22
CA MET A 1 20.85 9.58 -27.26
C MET A 1 20.92 8.97 -25.87
N THR A 2 22.10 9.00 -25.28
CA THR A 2 22.45 8.41 -24.00
C THR A 2 21.83 9.24 -22.88
N GLU A 3 20.70 8.78 -22.34
CA GLU A 3 20.15 9.35 -21.11
C GLU A 3 21.20 9.26 -20.00
N HIS A 4 21.47 10.39 -19.33
CA HIS A 4 22.25 10.44 -18.13
C HIS A 4 21.57 9.60 -17.03
N LEU A 5 21.84 8.30 -17.03
CA LEU A 5 21.42 7.42 -15.94
C LEU A 5 22.13 7.90 -14.67
N PRO A 6 21.42 8.32 -13.62
CA PRO A 6 22.06 8.60 -12.34
C PRO A 6 22.72 7.30 -11.86
N LEU A 7 23.80 7.43 -11.09
CA LEU A 7 24.66 6.34 -10.62
C LEU A 7 23.88 5.05 -10.31
N PRO A 8 24.42 3.85 -10.63
CA PRO A 8 23.78 2.59 -10.28
C PRO A 8 23.47 2.60 -8.79
N LEU A 9 22.17 2.60 -8.45
CA LEU A 9 21.72 2.59 -7.07
C LEU A 9 22.26 1.33 -6.42
N ALA A 10 23.19 1.50 -5.48
CA ALA A 10 23.73 0.39 -4.71
C ALA A 10 22.62 -0.21 -3.83
N ALA A 11 22.64 -1.53 -3.66
CA ALA A 11 21.73 -2.19 -2.74
C ALA A 11 21.91 -1.64 -1.33
N LEU A 12 20.81 -1.50 -0.61
CA LEU A 12 20.84 -1.09 0.78
C LEU A 12 21.54 -2.15 1.66
N PRO A 13 22.18 -1.77 2.78
CA PRO A 13 22.91 -2.69 3.64
C PRO A 13 22.06 -3.86 4.14
N VAL A 14 20.80 -3.60 4.51
CA VAL A 14 19.85 -4.61 4.98
C VAL A 14 18.83 -4.91 3.90
N ASN A 15 18.90 -6.12 3.36
CA ASN A 15 17.97 -6.60 2.33
C ASN A 15 16.75 -7.28 2.96
N VAL A 16 15.59 -6.63 2.87
CA VAL A 16 14.33 -7.19 3.36
C VAL A 16 13.67 -8.06 2.28
N ARG A 17 13.24 -9.27 2.65
CA ARG A 17 12.47 -10.14 1.75
C ARG A 17 11.03 -9.59 1.59
N PRO A 18 10.54 -9.41 0.35
CA PRO A 18 9.14 -9.04 0.11
C PRO A 18 8.22 -10.17 0.57
N ARG A 19 7.09 -9.80 1.18
CA ARG A 19 6.05 -10.75 1.57
C ARG A 19 5.05 -10.92 0.42
N LEU A 20 4.48 -12.11 0.32
CA LEU A 20 3.51 -12.41 -0.72
C LEU A 20 2.19 -11.69 -0.43
N GLY A 21 1.68 -10.93 -1.41
CA GLY A 21 0.47 -10.13 -1.26
C GLY A 21 0.68 -8.79 -0.55
N GLU A 22 1.92 -8.47 -0.18
CA GLU A 22 2.31 -7.16 0.36
C GLU A 22 2.20 -6.08 -0.72
N THR A 23 1.81 -4.86 -0.37
CA THR A 23 1.86 -3.75 -1.33
C THR A 23 3.29 -3.25 -1.49
N THR A 24 3.60 -2.66 -2.64
CA THR A 24 4.88 -2.01 -2.93
C THR A 24 5.22 -0.99 -1.83
N ASP A 25 4.21 -0.31 -1.33
CA ASP A 25 4.33 0.71 -0.31
C ASP A 25 4.70 0.18 1.08
N HIS A 26 4.03 -0.88 1.55
CA HIS A 26 4.40 -1.52 2.82
C HIS A 26 5.79 -2.16 2.75
N TYR A 27 6.14 -2.70 1.57
CA TYR A 27 7.48 -3.21 1.34
C TYR A 27 8.54 -2.10 1.45
N ILE A 28 8.30 -0.92 0.85
CA ILE A 28 9.18 0.26 0.97
C ILE A 28 9.31 0.70 2.43
N GLN A 29 8.21 0.77 3.20
CA GLN A 29 8.27 1.14 4.62
C GLN A 29 9.12 0.17 5.43
N ARG A 30 8.93 -1.15 5.24
CA ARG A 30 9.74 -2.16 5.92
C ARG A 30 11.20 -2.10 5.51
N LEU A 31 11.48 -1.86 4.23
CA LEU A 31 12.83 -1.71 3.72
C LEU A 31 13.52 -0.47 4.30
N ALA A 32 12.83 0.67 4.35
CA ALA A 32 13.33 1.91 4.95
C ALA A 32 13.63 1.72 6.44
N ARG A 33 12.65 1.21 7.21
CA ARG A 33 12.79 0.97 8.66
C ARG A 33 13.93 -0.01 8.97
N ALA A 34 14.11 -1.06 8.18
CA ALA A 34 15.20 -2.02 8.35
C ALA A 34 16.59 -1.41 8.09
N ASN A 35 16.65 -0.32 7.31
CA ASN A 35 17.88 0.41 7.02
C ASN A 35 17.98 1.74 7.80
N HIS A 36 17.13 1.94 8.81
CA HIS A 36 17.06 3.19 9.59
C HIS A 36 16.88 4.46 8.74
N LEU A 37 16.19 4.34 7.61
CA LEU A 37 15.81 5.45 6.73
C LEU A 37 14.37 5.86 6.96
N ARG A 38 14.05 7.13 6.66
CA ARG A 38 12.64 7.56 6.61
C ARG A 38 11.97 6.99 5.35
N PRO A 39 10.77 6.40 5.46
CA PRO A 39 10.00 5.95 4.29
C PRO A 39 9.83 7.04 3.23
N SER A 40 9.60 8.29 3.65
CA SER A 40 9.48 9.45 2.76
C SER A 40 10.76 9.70 1.94
N GLU A 41 11.94 9.63 2.55
CA GLU A 41 13.24 9.78 1.88
C GLU A 41 13.46 8.66 0.85
N LEU A 42 13.24 7.41 1.25
CA LEU A 42 13.41 6.28 0.34
C LEU A 42 12.46 6.40 -0.87
N LEU A 43 11.23 6.86 -0.65
CA LEU A 43 10.25 7.06 -1.72
C LEU A 43 10.67 8.15 -2.72
N GLN A 44 11.37 9.19 -2.26
CA GLN A 44 11.92 10.24 -3.14
C GLN A 44 12.98 9.68 -4.08
N HIS A 45 13.85 8.78 -3.61
CA HIS A 45 14.84 8.11 -4.46
C HIS A 45 14.21 7.14 -5.47
N LEU A 46 13.09 6.51 -5.09
CA LEU A 46 12.35 5.57 -5.93
C LEU A 46 11.48 6.25 -6.99
N THR A 47 11.13 7.52 -6.80
CA THR A 47 10.27 8.29 -7.72
C THR A 47 11.14 9.26 -8.54
N PRO A 48 11.27 9.10 -9.86
CA PRO A 48 12.12 9.98 -10.66
C PRO A 48 11.58 11.43 -10.68
N PRO A 49 12.46 12.43 -10.83
CA PRO A 49 12.04 13.80 -11.09
C PRO A 49 11.21 13.91 -12.38
N PRO A 50 10.24 14.84 -12.46
CA PRO A 50 9.77 15.70 -11.38
C PRO A 50 9.05 14.87 -10.32
N HIS A 51 9.37 15.10 -9.04
CA HIS A 51 8.80 14.42 -7.87
C HIS A 51 7.32 14.83 -7.67
N LYS A 52 6.50 14.59 -8.68
CA LYS A 52 5.06 14.83 -8.63
C LYS A 52 4.46 13.80 -7.69
N THR A 53 3.89 14.29 -6.61
CA THR A 53 3.28 13.49 -5.56
C THR A 53 2.14 12.65 -6.14
N GLY A 54 2.15 11.35 -5.87
CA GLY A 54 1.18 10.39 -6.43
C GLY A 54 1.69 9.56 -7.63
N ARG A 55 2.92 9.77 -8.11
CA ARG A 55 3.55 8.80 -9.05
C ARG A 55 3.91 7.51 -8.33
N ARG A 56 3.73 6.38 -9.02
CA ARG A 56 4.14 5.06 -8.52
C ARG A 56 5.68 4.97 -8.50
N PRO A 57 6.27 4.37 -7.46
CA PRO A 57 7.71 4.14 -7.39
C PRO A 57 8.17 3.27 -8.57
N GLN A 58 9.34 3.58 -9.13
CA GLN A 58 9.89 2.78 -10.24
C GLN A 58 10.35 1.41 -9.72
N LEU A 59 9.76 0.35 -10.26
CA LEU A 59 10.06 -1.01 -9.84
C LEU A 59 11.53 -1.41 -10.08
N SER A 60 12.14 -0.91 -11.15
CA SER A 60 13.55 -1.13 -11.46
C SER A 60 14.50 -0.52 -10.41
N ARG A 61 14.16 0.67 -9.88
CA ARG A 61 14.92 1.31 -8.79
C ARG A 61 14.74 0.56 -7.48
N LEU A 62 13.51 0.11 -7.21
CA LEU A 62 13.21 -0.70 -6.03
C LEU A 62 13.95 -2.04 -6.06
N ALA A 63 14.03 -2.67 -7.24
CA ALA A 63 14.82 -3.87 -7.47
C ALA A 63 16.31 -3.65 -7.16
N ALA A 64 16.89 -2.55 -7.67
CA ALA A 64 18.29 -2.19 -7.41
C ALA A 64 18.55 -1.95 -5.90
N LEU A 65 17.72 -1.13 -5.23
CA LEU A 65 17.89 -0.79 -3.81
C LEU A 65 17.63 -1.98 -2.87
N SER A 66 16.73 -2.89 -3.23
CA SER A 66 16.41 -4.06 -2.41
C SER A 66 17.31 -5.28 -2.66
N GLY A 67 18.21 -5.19 -3.65
CA GLY A 67 19.01 -6.33 -4.11
C GLY A 67 18.16 -7.50 -4.63
N ARG A 68 16.97 -7.22 -5.19
CA ARG A 68 16.04 -8.23 -5.73
C ARG A 68 15.82 -8.01 -7.22
N SER A 69 15.52 -9.09 -7.96
CA SER A 69 15.11 -8.93 -9.36
C SER A 69 13.71 -8.31 -9.43
N ALA A 70 13.46 -7.56 -10.51
CA ALA A 70 12.14 -7.01 -10.78
C ALA A 70 11.07 -8.11 -10.85
N ASP A 71 11.40 -9.28 -11.39
CA ASP A 71 10.47 -10.42 -11.48
C ASP A 71 10.03 -10.93 -10.11
N VAL A 72 10.92 -10.96 -9.13
CA VAL A 72 10.56 -11.33 -7.76
C VAL A 72 9.56 -10.33 -7.20
N LEU A 73 9.77 -9.04 -7.44
CA LEU A 73 8.86 -7.99 -6.97
C LEU A 73 7.50 -8.08 -7.68
N VAL A 74 7.45 -8.27 -9.00
CA VAL A 74 6.19 -8.44 -9.76
C VAL A 74 5.39 -9.65 -9.26
N ASN A 75 6.06 -10.75 -8.91
CA ASN A 75 5.39 -11.99 -8.49
C ASN A 75 5.05 -12.03 -7.00
N THR A 76 5.54 -11.07 -6.19
CA THR A 76 5.30 -11.04 -4.74
C THR A 76 4.42 -9.88 -4.31
N LEU A 77 4.63 -8.70 -4.89
CA LEU A 77 3.93 -7.48 -4.51
C LEU A 77 2.58 -7.38 -5.23
N ALA A 78 1.54 -7.05 -4.47
CA ALA A 78 0.16 -7.07 -4.93
C ALA A 78 -0.15 -6.04 -6.05
N ASP A 79 0.63 -4.97 -6.16
CA ASP A 79 0.37 -3.81 -7.04
C ASP A 79 1.55 -3.46 -7.98
N ALA A 80 2.62 -4.27 -7.97
CA ALA A 80 3.83 -4.02 -8.76
C ALA A 80 3.71 -4.43 -10.23
N GLY A 81 2.86 -5.42 -10.54
CA GLY A 81 2.65 -5.92 -11.89
C GLY A 81 1.44 -5.29 -12.60
N PRO A 82 1.37 -5.39 -13.94
CA PRO A 82 0.10 -5.18 -14.64
C PRO A 82 -0.94 -6.16 -14.10
N ALA A 83 -2.22 -5.75 -14.07
CA ALA A 83 -3.31 -6.65 -13.74
C ALA A 83 -3.29 -7.81 -14.75
N ALA A 84 -2.75 -8.96 -14.33
CA ALA A 84 -2.68 -10.13 -15.18
C ALA A 84 -4.05 -10.77 -15.26
N GLU A 85 -4.43 -11.22 -16.45
CA GLU A 85 -5.66 -11.97 -16.65
C GLU A 85 -5.62 -13.25 -15.80
N PRO A 86 -6.67 -13.53 -15.02
CA PRO A 86 -6.73 -14.72 -14.18
C PRO A 86 -6.74 -15.97 -15.06
N THR A 87 -6.00 -17.02 -14.66
CA THR A 87 -6.05 -18.28 -15.40
C THR A 87 -7.37 -19.00 -15.17
N PRO A 88 -7.81 -19.89 -16.07
CA PRO A 88 -9.01 -20.71 -15.85
C PRO A 88 -8.95 -21.54 -14.56
N SER A 89 -7.76 -21.97 -14.15
CA SER A 89 -7.54 -22.64 -12.86
C SER A 89 -7.76 -21.70 -11.68
N ASP A 90 -7.37 -20.43 -11.78
CA ASP A 90 -7.59 -19.45 -10.72
C ASP A 90 -9.08 -19.13 -10.56
N LEU A 91 -9.82 -19.01 -11.66
CA LEU A 91 -11.28 -18.84 -11.65
C LEU A 91 -11.98 -20.03 -10.97
N ARG A 92 -11.57 -21.27 -11.25
CA ARG A 92 -12.12 -22.45 -10.55
C ARG A 92 -11.83 -22.43 -9.05
N LEU A 93 -10.64 -21.99 -8.66
CA LEU A 93 -10.25 -21.90 -7.26
C LEU A 93 -11.02 -20.83 -6.48
N GLN A 94 -11.58 -19.80 -7.15
CA GLN A 94 -12.45 -18.82 -6.48
C GLN A 94 -13.69 -19.44 -5.85
N HIS A 95 -14.15 -20.59 -6.36
CA HIS A 95 -15.31 -21.33 -5.85
C HIS A 95 -14.94 -22.39 -4.81
N HIS A 96 -13.69 -22.44 -4.37
CA HIS A 96 -13.25 -23.41 -3.37
C HIS A 96 -13.95 -23.13 -2.03
N PRO A 97 -14.54 -24.13 -1.34
CA PRO A 97 -15.37 -23.93 -0.15
C PRO A 97 -14.63 -23.19 0.98
N ALA A 98 -13.32 -23.41 1.13
CA ALA A 98 -12.49 -22.69 2.11
C ALA A 98 -12.35 -21.16 1.85
N LEU A 99 -12.77 -20.65 0.69
CA LEU A 99 -12.80 -19.21 0.37
C LEU A 99 -14.20 -18.59 0.55
N HIS A 100 -15.13 -19.35 1.10
CA HIS A 100 -16.46 -18.86 1.44
C HIS A 100 -16.63 -18.88 2.96
N ASP A 101 -17.28 -17.84 3.50
CA ASP A 101 -17.73 -17.85 4.89
C ASP A 101 -18.96 -18.74 5.07
N ASN A 102 -19.44 -18.86 6.31
CA ASN A 102 -20.64 -19.65 6.63
C ASN A 102 -21.91 -19.15 5.92
N ASN A 103 -21.90 -17.91 5.42
CA ASN A 103 -23.01 -17.29 4.68
C ASN A 103 -22.85 -17.46 3.16
N GLY A 104 -21.79 -18.15 2.71
CA GLY A 104 -21.50 -18.35 1.29
C GLY A 104 -20.83 -17.14 0.61
N HIS A 105 -20.41 -16.12 1.34
CA HIS A 105 -19.74 -14.94 0.78
C HIS A 105 -18.26 -15.23 0.52
N ASN A 106 -17.78 -14.82 -0.66
CA ASN A 106 -16.38 -14.97 -1.02
C ASN A 106 -15.49 -14.04 -0.18
N ILE A 107 -14.64 -14.60 0.67
CA ILE A 107 -13.76 -13.87 1.58
C ILE A 107 -12.39 -13.53 0.98
N THR A 108 -12.15 -13.84 -0.30
CA THR A 108 -10.86 -13.60 -0.99
C THR A 108 -10.39 -12.16 -0.87
N SER A 109 -11.28 -11.19 -1.13
CA SER A 109 -10.94 -9.77 -1.06
C SER A 109 -10.58 -9.33 0.37
N LEU A 110 -11.19 -9.94 1.39
CA LEU A 110 -10.90 -9.68 2.79
C LEU A 110 -9.53 -10.25 3.18
N ILE A 111 -9.20 -11.47 2.74
CA ILE A 111 -7.89 -12.09 2.95
C ILE A 111 -6.79 -11.25 2.31
N LYS A 112 -6.99 -10.83 1.06
CA LYS A 112 -6.05 -9.94 0.35
C LYS A 112 -5.92 -8.61 1.05
N HIS A 113 -7.02 -8.00 1.49
CA HIS A 113 -6.98 -6.74 2.24
C HIS A 113 -6.22 -6.89 3.57
N ASN A 114 -6.46 -7.97 4.31
CA ASN A 114 -5.76 -8.30 5.55
C ASN A 114 -4.25 -8.49 5.31
N ALA A 115 -3.87 -9.27 4.29
CA ALA A 115 -2.47 -9.50 3.95
C ALA A 115 -1.73 -8.24 3.48
N ARG A 116 -2.45 -7.29 2.86
CA ARG A 116 -1.89 -5.98 2.49
C ARG A 116 -1.53 -5.14 3.71
N ARG A 117 -2.40 -5.09 4.73
CA ARG A 117 -2.24 -4.23 5.92
C ARG A 117 -1.42 -4.86 7.05
N ASN A 118 -1.54 -6.17 7.24
CA ASN A 118 -0.97 -6.82 8.41
C ASN A 118 0.48 -7.24 8.21
N ASN A 119 1.27 -7.07 9.27
CA ASN A 119 2.65 -7.55 9.32
C ASN A 119 2.79 -9.07 9.57
N ASN A 120 1.68 -9.81 9.49
CA ASN A 120 1.60 -11.22 9.85
C ASN A 120 2.29 -12.11 8.81
N GLY A 121 2.90 -13.20 9.29
CA GLY A 121 3.44 -14.24 8.40
C GLY A 121 2.32 -15.02 7.71
N LEU A 122 2.63 -15.66 6.58
CA LEU A 122 1.67 -16.51 5.84
C LEU A 122 1.01 -17.56 6.74
N ARG A 123 1.75 -18.13 7.69
CA ARG A 123 1.21 -19.12 8.63
C ARG A 123 0.14 -18.53 9.55
N GLN A 124 0.43 -17.37 10.14
CA GLN A 124 -0.52 -16.68 11.02
C GLN A 124 -1.80 -16.27 10.27
N ILE A 125 -1.67 -15.82 9.03
CA ILE A 125 -2.82 -15.52 8.16
C ILE A 125 -3.61 -16.82 7.88
N ALA A 126 -2.94 -17.91 7.51
CA ALA A 126 -3.59 -19.20 7.26
C ALA A 126 -4.36 -19.70 8.50
N ASP A 127 -3.76 -19.58 9.68
CA ASP A 127 -4.37 -20.00 10.95
C ASP A 127 -5.58 -19.13 11.32
N THR A 128 -5.49 -17.81 11.09
CA THR A 128 -6.57 -16.84 11.36
C THR A 128 -7.79 -17.11 10.48
N TRP A 129 -7.56 -17.35 9.18
CA TRP A 129 -8.63 -17.57 8.21
C TRP A 129 -9.01 -19.05 8.05
N LYS A 130 -8.35 -19.97 8.77
CA LYS A 130 -8.57 -21.43 8.70
C LYS A 130 -8.42 -22.00 7.27
N ILE A 131 -7.49 -21.44 6.48
CA ILE A 131 -7.26 -21.81 5.07
C ILE A 131 -5.95 -22.59 4.93
N PRO A 132 -5.88 -23.65 4.09
CA PRO A 132 -4.64 -24.35 3.81
C PRO A 132 -3.56 -23.43 3.24
N LEU A 133 -2.31 -23.59 3.68
CA LEU A 133 -1.20 -22.71 3.28
C LEU A 133 -0.98 -22.67 1.75
N TRP A 134 -1.19 -23.79 1.06
CA TRP A 134 -1.07 -23.86 -0.40
C TRP A 134 -2.10 -22.96 -1.10
N LEU A 135 -3.34 -22.93 -0.57
CA LEU A 135 -4.43 -22.15 -1.12
C LEU A 135 -4.21 -20.66 -0.82
N LEU A 136 -3.76 -20.34 0.40
CA LEU A 136 -3.39 -18.97 0.75
C LEU A 136 -2.27 -18.42 -0.16
N ARG A 137 -1.23 -19.21 -0.42
CA ARG A 137 -0.16 -18.83 -1.37
C ARG A 137 -0.69 -18.58 -2.77
N ARG A 138 -1.70 -19.34 -3.19
CA ARG A 138 -2.34 -19.13 -4.50
C ARG A 138 -3.18 -17.85 -4.50
N VAL A 139 -3.98 -17.63 -3.46
CA VAL A 139 -4.85 -16.45 -3.30
C VAL A 139 -4.07 -15.14 -3.22
N LEU A 140 -2.95 -15.12 -2.49
CA LEU A 140 -2.11 -13.94 -2.33
C LEU A 140 -1.17 -13.69 -3.51
N ASN A 141 -1.14 -14.59 -4.49
CA ASN A 141 -0.41 -14.33 -5.72
C ASN A 141 -1.02 -13.10 -6.43
N PRO A 142 -0.20 -12.13 -6.88
CA PRO A 142 -0.70 -10.94 -7.59
C PRO A 142 -1.56 -11.25 -8.83
N ARG A 143 -1.39 -12.44 -9.43
CA ARG A 143 -2.15 -12.90 -10.60
C ARG A 143 -3.50 -13.50 -10.24
N PHE A 144 -3.73 -13.88 -8.98
CA PHE A 144 -5.01 -14.44 -8.58
C PHE A 144 -6.07 -13.34 -8.68
N PRO A 145 -7.27 -13.63 -9.20
CA PRO A 145 -8.31 -12.63 -9.36
C PRO A 145 -8.67 -12.00 -8.00
N ASP A 146 -8.74 -10.67 -7.96
CA ASP A 146 -9.23 -9.93 -6.80
C ASP A 146 -10.68 -9.55 -7.11
N PRO A 147 -11.69 -10.20 -6.48
CA PRO A 147 -13.04 -9.66 -6.51
C PRO A 147 -12.96 -8.23 -5.99
N LYS A 148 -13.72 -7.30 -6.59
CA LYS A 148 -13.67 -5.86 -6.26
C LYS A 148 -13.47 -5.69 -4.75
N PRO A 149 -12.41 -4.98 -4.32
CA PRO A 149 -12.16 -4.81 -2.90
C PRO A 149 -13.43 -4.23 -2.25
N PRO A 150 -13.75 -4.62 -1.01
CA PRO A 150 -14.87 -4.01 -0.29
C PRO A 150 -14.75 -2.49 -0.40
N LEU A 151 -15.87 -1.83 -0.73
CA LEU A 151 -15.94 -0.37 -0.86
C LEU A 151 -15.46 0.25 0.46
N ARG A 152 -14.23 0.76 0.43
CA ARG A 152 -13.58 1.53 1.50
C ARG A 152 -13.31 0.70 2.75
N ALA A 153 -12.03 0.32 2.94
CA ALA A 153 -11.54 0.32 4.30
C ALA A 153 -11.63 1.76 4.80
N SER A 154 -12.50 2.00 5.78
CA SER A 154 -12.53 3.28 6.48
C SER A 154 -11.10 3.60 6.88
N MET A 155 -10.67 4.82 6.58
CA MET A 155 -9.49 5.38 7.23
C MET A 155 -9.69 5.20 8.74
N SER A 156 -8.65 4.76 9.46
CA SER A 156 -8.75 4.65 10.91
C SER A 156 -9.15 6.02 11.47
N GLU A 157 -10.02 6.01 12.49
CA GLU A 157 -10.45 7.23 13.17
C GLU A 157 -9.24 8.03 13.69
N ASP A 158 -8.21 7.32 14.17
CA ASP A 158 -6.96 7.93 14.62
C ASP A 158 -6.26 8.67 13.48
N THR A 159 -6.25 8.09 12.28
CA THR A 159 -5.60 8.72 11.12
C THR A 159 -6.40 9.92 10.60
N TYR A 160 -7.74 9.86 10.66
CA TYR A 160 -8.57 11.04 10.41
C TYR A 160 -8.23 12.17 11.37
N ARG A 161 -8.17 11.86 12.68
CA ARG A 161 -7.87 12.82 13.73
C ARG A 161 -6.49 13.47 13.55
N THR A 162 -5.45 12.68 13.24
CA THR A 162 -4.11 13.23 12.96
C THR A 162 -4.11 14.19 11.76
N ILE A 163 -4.83 13.86 10.67
CA ILE A 163 -4.94 14.75 9.50
C ILE A 163 -5.63 16.07 9.88
N TRP A 164 -6.68 15.98 10.68
CA TRP A 164 -7.40 17.16 11.19
C TRP A 164 -6.53 18.04 12.09
N GLU A 165 -5.79 17.44 13.02
CA GLU A 165 -4.86 18.17 13.89
C GLU A 165 -3.76 18.89 13.09
N HIS A 166 -3.16 18.23 12.10
CA HIS A 166 -2.18 18.86 11.22
C HIS A 166 -2.78 20.00 10.40
N TYR A 167 -4.03 19.88 9.96
CA TYR A 167 -4.75 20.96 9.28
C TYR A 167 -4.91 22.18 10.21
N LEU A 168 -5.35 21.97 11.45
CA LEU A 168 -5.49 23.05 12.44
C LEU A 168 -4.16 23.74 12.77
N GLN A 169 -3.05 23.00 12.74
CA GLN A 169 -1.69 23.53 12.94
C GLN A 169 -1.14 24.29 11.71
N GLY A 170 -1.88 24.35 10.60
CA GLY A 170 -1.47 25.04 9.38
C GLY A 170 -0.44 24.28 8.55
N ALA A 171 -0.26 22.98 8.76
CA ALA A 171 0.63 22.16 7.94
C ALA A 171 0.09 22.07 6.50
N THR A 172 0.97 21.93 5.52
CA THR A 172 0.55 21.68 4.14
C THR A 172 0.11 20.22 3.95
N PRO A 173 -0.78 19.90 2.99
CA PRO A 173 -1.17 18.52 2.69
C PRO A 173 0.03 17.59 2.43
N THR A 174 1.10 18.12 1.83
CA THR A 174 2.33 17.37 1.54
C THR A 174 3.15 17.08 2.79
N GLN A 175 3.26 18.03 3.72
CA GLN A 175 3.92 17.81 5.01
C GLN A 175 3.16 16.79 5.85
N THR A 176 1.84 16.93 5.94
CA THR A 176 0.96 15.96 6.61
C THR A 176 1.13 14.57 6.02
N TRP A 177 1.16 14.46 4.69
CA TRP A 177 1.37 13.18 4.01
C TRP A 177 2.74 12.56 4.28
N HIS A 178 3.83 13.34 4.31
CA HIS A 178 5.14 12.81 4.70
C HIS A 178 5.15 12.31 6.16
N GLY A 179 4.58 13.06 7.10
CA GLY A 179 4.46 12.62 8.49
C GLY A 179 3.66 11.32 8.63
N LEU A 180 2.53 11.21 7.92
CA LEU A 180 1.75 9.98 7.87
C LEU A 180 2.53 8.78 7.30
N LEU A 181 3.37 9.01 6.28
CA LEU A 181 4.17 7.94 5.69
C LEU A 181 5.26 7.42 6.63
N ASP A 182 5.84 8.32 7.42
CA ASP A 182 6.97 8.01 8.30
C ASP A 182 6.47 7.34 9.60
N ASP A 183 5.40 7.89 10.20
CA ASP A 183 4.95 7.51 11.54
C ASP A 183 3.79 6.51 11.54
N HIS A 184 2.93 6.50 10.52
CA HIS A 184 1.70 5.69 10.52
C HIS A 184 1.78 4.44 9.64
N VAL A 185 1.04 3.41 10.05
CA VAL A 185 0.93 2.13 9.35
C VAL A 185 -0.01 2.25 8.15
N ASP A 186 -1.07 3.06 8.25
CA ASP A 186 -2.04 3.24 7.18
C ASP A 186 -1.52 4.24 6.14
N ARG A 187 -1.18 3.74 4.95
CA ARG A 187 -0.83 4.62 3.85
C ARG A 187 -2.07 5.23 3.21
N ILE A 188 -2.13 6.55 3.30
CA ILE A 188 -3.16 7.35 2.64
C ILE A 188 -2.53 8.01 1.41
N PRO A 189 -3.13 7.87 0.21
CA PRO A 189 -2.67 8.60 -0.96
C PRO A 189 -2.70 10.11 -0.69
N LEU A 190 -1.70 10.87 -1.17
CA LEU A 190 -1.73 12.33 -1.02
C LEU A 190 -3.05 12.91 -1.54
N THR A 191 -3.58 12.39 -2.65
CA THR A 191 -4.85 12.85 -3.23
C THR A 191 -6.01 12.75 -2.24
N THR A 192 -6.01 11.75 -1.36
CA THR A 192 -7.00 11.63 -0.28
C THR A 192 -6.76 12.69 0.80
N VAL A 193 -5.50 12.90 1.23
CA VAL A 193 -5.14 13.97 2.19
C VAL A 193 -5.53 15.34 1.65
N THR A 194 -5.21 15.64 0.40
CA THR A 194 -5.57 16.91 -0.26
C THR A 194 -7.08 17.11 -0.33
N LYS A 195 -7.85 16.07 -0.67
CA LYS A 195 -9.32 16.15 -0.66
C LYS A 195 -9.88 16.42 0.75
N LEU A 196 -9.30 15.81 1.78
CA LEU A 196 -9.70 16.07 3.17
C LEU A 196 -9.39 17.51 3.57
N PHE A 197 -8.22 18.03 3.21
CA PHE A 197 -7.84 19.43 3.46
C PHE A 197 -8.79 20.42 2.77
N LEU A 198 -9.16 20.16 1.51
CA LEU A 198 -10.15 20.98 0.81
C LEU A 198 -11.50 20.95 1.53
N ARG A 199 -11.95 19.76 1.92
CA ARG A 199 -13.20 19.59 2.69
C ARG A 199 -13.17 20.32 4.03
N PHE A 200 -12.07 20.26 4.77
CA PHE A 200 -11.91 20.96 6.06
C PHE A 200 -11.96 22.48 5.88
N SER A 201 -11.43 23.00 4.77
CA SER A 201 -11.52 24.42 4.44
C SER A 201 -12.94 24.86 4.12
N GLU A 202 -13.72 24.02 3.43
CA GLU A 202 -15.13 24.26 3.14
C GLU A 202 -15.96 24.25 4.44
N GLU A 203 -15.77 23.25 5.30
CA GLU A 203 -16.48 23.11 6.58
C GLU A 203 -16.15 24.28 7.53
N SER A 204 -14.89 24.69 7.61
CA SER A 204 -14.45 25.83 8.44
C SER A 204 -15.08 27.16 7.97
N ASN A 205 -15.20 27.36 6.66
CA ASN A 205 -15.85 28.55 6.10
C ASN A 205 -17.36 28.57 6.35
N THR A 206 -18.03 27.42 6.31
CA THR A 206 -19.47 27.33 6.60
C THR A 206 -19.80 27.59 8.07
N ALA A 207 -18.95 27.14 9.01
CA ALA A 207 -19.13 27.40 10.43
C ALA A 207 -19.01 28.90 10.77
N VAL A 208 -18.04 29.60 10.18
CA VAL A 208 -17.82 31.05 10.39
C VAL A 208 -18.96 31.90 9.79
N LEU A 209 -19.62 31.43 8.73
CA LEU A 209 -20.77 32.11 8.13
C LEU A 209 -22.03 31.98 9.01
N ASN A 210 -22.26 30.81 9.61
CA ASN A 210 -23.42 30.57 10.47
C ASN A 210 -23.31 31.26 11.85
N GLU A 211 -22.12 31.63 12.32
CA GLU A 211 -21.94 32.40 13.56
C GLU A 211 -22.12 33.92 13.37
N ARG A 212 -22.34 34.38 12.13
CA ARG A 212 -22.50 35.81 11.79
C ARG A 212 -23.92 36.22 11.40
N GLU A 213 -24.87 35.28 11.40
CA GLU A 213 -26.32 35.52 11.28
C GLU A 213 -26.98 35.55 12.66
#